data_AF-A0A2D9EZ39-F1
#
_entry.id   AF-A0A2D9EZ39-F1
#
_cell.length_a   1.000
_cell.length_b   1.000
_cell.length_c   1.000
_cell.angle_alpha   90.00
_cell.angle_beta   90.00
_cell.angle_gamma   90.00
#
_symmetry.space_group_name_H-M   'P 1'
#
loop_
_entity.id
_entity.type
_entity.pdbx_description
1 polymer ?
#
loop_
_entity_poly.entity_id
_entity_poly.type
_entity_poly.pdbx_seq_one_letter_code
_entity_poly.pdbx_strand_id
1 'polypeptide(L)' 'MCTLVILRRPGHDWPLIIAANRDEMAGRAWDAPGRHWPDRPH' A
#
# COMPACT_ATOMS: atom_id res chain seq x y z
N MET A 1 -5.53 8.75 2.52
CA MET A 1 -5.72 7.93 1.31
C MET A 1 -4.36 7.34 0.99
N CYS A 2 -4.23 6.05 0.70
CA CYS A 2 -2.91 5.50 0.33
C CYS A 2 -2.85 5.35 -1.18
N THR A 3 -1.82 5.93 -1.80
CA THR A 3 -1.54 5.79 -3.22
C THR A 3 -0.31 4.92 -3.38
N LEU A 4 -0.44 3.86 -4.18
CA LEU A 4 0.67 3.02 -4.58
C LEU A 4 0.99 3.32 -6.05
N VAL A 5 2.24 3.65 -6.33
CA VAL A 5 2.74 3.85 -7.69
C VAL A 5 3.72 2.74 -8.01
N ILE A 6 3.46 2.03 -9.10
CA ILE A 6 4.30 0.92 -9.58
C ILE A 6 4.84 1.29 -10.94
N LEU A 7 6.17 1.27 -11.07
CA LEU A 7 6.86 1.38 -12.34
C LEU A 7 7.56 0.05 -12.66
N ARG A 8 7.13 -0.60 -13.75
CA ARG A 8 7.71 -1.84 -14.26
C ARG A 8 8.46 -1.58 -15.58
N ARG A 9 9.75 -1.91 -15.62
CA ARG A 9 10.64 -1.68 -16.77
C ARG A 9 11.56 -2.87 -17.04
N PRO A 10 11.10 -3.91 -17.76
CA PRO A 10 11.93 -5.07 -18.06
C PRO A 10 13.21 -4.67 -18.83
N GLY A 11 14.34 -5.29 -18.49
CA GLY A 11 15.64 -5.04 -19.16
C GLY A 11 16.38 -3.78 -18.73
N HIS A 12 15.79 -2.95 -17.85
CA HIS A 12 16.50 -1.84 -17.22
C HIS A 12 17.20 -2.32 -15.94
N ASP A 13 18.31 -1.69 -15.58
CA ASP A 13 19.03 -1.95 -14.30
C ASP A 13 18.17 -1.78 -13.04
N TRP A 14 17.05 -1.05 -13.16
CA TRP A 14 16.06 -0.82 -12.11
C TRP A 14 14.69 -1.29 -12.61
N PRO A 15 14.47 -2.60 -12.67
CA PRO A 15 13.34 -3.19 -13.40
C PRO A 15 12.00 -3.03 -12.68
N LEU A 16 12.04 -2.73 -11.39
CA LEU A 16 10.89 -2.47 -10.56
C LEU A 16 11.20 -1.35 -9.58
N ILE A 17 10.35 -0.32 -9.56
CA ILE A 17 10.33 0.72 -8.53
C ILE A 17 8.93 0.76 -7.94
N ILE A 18 8.87 0.79 -6.60
CA ILE A 18 7.64 0.88 -5.84
C ILE A 18 7.74 2.13 -4.97
N ALA A 19 6.76 3.02 -5.11
CA ALA A 19 6.60 4.17 -4.23
C ALA A 19 5.22 4.09 -3.57
N ALA A 20 5.19 4.30 -2.25
CA ALA A 20 3.97 4.42 -1.48
C ALA A 20 3.88 5.85 -0.96
N ASN A 21 2.78 6.53 -1.30
CA ASN A 21 2.42 7.78 -0.68
C ASN A 21 1.27 7.53 0.29
N ARG A 22 1.52 7.77 1.57
CA ARG A 22 0.46 7.85 2.57
C ARG A 22 0.00 9.31 2.57
N ASP A 23 -1.08 9.59 1.87
CA ASP A 23 -1.73 10.89 1.98
C ASP A 23 -2.46 10.91 3.32
N GLU A 24 -1.75 11.34 4.36
CA GLU A 24 -2.28 11.52 5.70
C GLU A 24 -3.30 12.66 5.67
N MET A 25 -4.56 12.31 5.50
CA MET A 25 -5.65 13.23 5.77
C MET A 25 -5.62 13.48 7.29
N ALA A 26 -5.01 14.59 7.73
CA ALA A 26 -4.68 14.86 9.13
C ALA A 26 -5.87 14.71 10.10
N GLY A 27 -7.11 14.88 9.61
CA GLY A 27 -8.35 14.70 10.39
C GLY A 27 -8.97 13.30 10.36
N ARG A 28 -8.37 12.32 9.68
CA ARG A 28 -8.90 10.96 9.58
C ARG A 28 -8.13 10.04 10.53
N ALA A 29 -8.81 9.53 11.55
CA ALA A 29 -8.27 8.49 12.42
C ALA A 29 -7.88 7.26 11.60
N TRP A 30 -6.76 6.65 11.97
CA TRP A 30 -6.32 5.40 11.36
C TRP A 30 -7.09 4.24 11.96
N ASP A 31 -7.85 3.53 11.12
CA ASP A 31 -8.44 2.24 11.51
C ASP A 31 -7.35 1.16 11.38
N ALA A 32 -7.27 0.30 12.39
CA ALA A 32 -6.42 -0.88 12.32
C ALA A 32 -6.80 -1.73 11.09
N PRO A 33 -5.85 -2.47 10.48
CA PRO A 33 -6.18 -3.36 9.38
C PRO A 33 -7.34 -4.26 9.78
N GLY A 34 -8.44 -4.20 9.02
CA GLY A 34 -9.57 -5.09 9.23
C GLY A 34 -9.10 -6.54 9.17
N ARG A 35 -9.72 -7.43 9.96
CA ARG A 35 -9.42 -8.87 9.89
C ARG A 35 -9.56 -9.31 8.44
N HIS A 36 -8.44 -9.67 7.82
CA HIS A 36 -8.38 -9.87 6.38
C HIS A 36 -9.23 -11.07 5.92
N TRP A 37 -9.61 -11.94 6.87
CA TRP A 37 -10.55 -13.04 6.72
C TRP A 37 -11.44 -13.19 7.98
N PRO A 38 -12.76 -12.98 7.88
CA PRO A 38 -13.69 -13.22 9.00
C PRO A 38 -13.70 -14.68 9.48
N ASP A 39 -13.33 -15.61 8.59
CA ASP A 39 -13.36 -17.06 8.74
C ASP A 39 -12.08 -17.66 9.35
N ARG A 40 -11.08 -16.86 9.72
CA ARG A 40 -9.84 -17.35 10.32
C ARG A 40 -9.65 -16.86 11.76
N PRO A 41 -9.77 -17.74 12.77
CA PRO A 41 -9.44 -17.42 14.15
C PRO A 41 -7.92 -17.39 14.39
N HIS A 42 -7.49 -16.57 15.34
CA HIS A 42 -6.10 -16.44 15.82
C HIS A 42 -5.89 -17.25 17.09
#